data_AF-A0A7J6Q8B3-F1
#
_entry.id   AF-A0A7J6Q8B3-F1
#
_cell.length_a   1.000
_cell.length_b   1.000
_cell.length_c   1.000
_cell.angle_alpha   90.00
_cell.angle_beta   90.00
_cell.angle_gamma   90.00
#
_symmetry.space_group_name_H-M   'P 1'
#
loop_
_entity.id
_entity.type
_entity.pdbx_description
1 polymer ?
#
loop_
_entity_poly.entity_id
_entity_poly.type
_entity_poly.pdbx_seq_one_letter_code
_entity_poly.pdbx_strand_id
1 'polypeptide(L)'
;MASDSTTEKDFNAAVAYVRGLPKGKSPISTSKQLDFYSRFKQATIGTCAEHGGSQPWAVQVEARAKWDAWKKLGDMSRDEAMKEYVSMLTEVSPKWREGIN
;
A
#
# COMPACT_ATOMS: atom_id res chain seq x y z
N MET A 1 -14.78 19.45 -4.52
CA MET A 1 -14.78 18.45 -3.41
C MET A 1 -15.32 17.08 -3.85
N ALA A 2 -15.12 16.66 -5.11
CA ALA A 2 -15.67 15.39 -5.63
C ALA A 2 -14.62 14.29 -5.86
N SER A 3 -13.33 14.57 -5.58
CA SER A 3 -12.23 13.67 -5.95
C SER A 3 -11.89 12.64 -4.88
N ASP A 4 -12.11 12.96 -3.60
CA ASP A 4 -11.73 12.07 -2.47
C ASP A 4 -12.58 10.78 -2.38
N SER A 5 -13.87 10.84 -2.74
CA SER A 5 -14.77 9.68 -2.60
C SER A 5 -14.45 8.54 -3.57
N THR A 6 -13.99 8.85 -4.79
CA THR A 6 -13.69 7.83 -5.80
C THR A 6 -12.36 7.15 -5.51
N THR A 7 -11.35 7.92 -5.11
CA THR A 7 -10.03 7.40 -4.75
C THR A 7 -10.10 6.44 -3.57
N GLU A 8 -10.87 6.78 -2.52
CA GLU A 8 -11.04 5.90 -1.37
C GLU A 8 -11.77 4.59 -1.74
N LYS A 9 -12.81 4.66 -2.58
CA LYS A 9 -13.53 3.47 -3.07
C LYS A 9 -12.60 2.55 -3.87
N ASP A 10 -11.87 3.12 -4.83
CA ASP A 10 -10.90 2.37 -5.64
C ASP A 10 -9.79 1.75 -4.78
N PHE A 11 -9.32 2.49 -3.78
CA PHE A 11 -8.32 1.99 -2.84
C PHE A 11 -8.85 0.82 -2.00
N ASN A 12 -10.05 0.92 -1.44
CA ASN A 12 -10.66 -0.15 -0.66
C ASN A 12 -10.87 -1.41 -1.52
N ALA A 13 -11.32 -1.23 -2.76
CA ALA A 13 -11.46 -2.30 -3.74
C ALA A 13 -10.11 -2.96 -4.07
N ALA A 14 -9.07 -2.15 -4.31
CA ALA A 14 -7.71 -2.61 -4.57
C ALA A 14 -7.13 -3.40 -3.38
N VAL A 15 -7.34 -2.91 -2.15
CA VAL A 15 -6.90 -3.59 -0.92
C VAL A 15 -7.61 -4.93 -0.76
N ALA A 16 -8.92 -5.00 -1.03
CA ALA A 16 -9.67 -6.25 -0.99
C ALA A 16 -9.15 -7.26 -2.02
N TYR A 17 -8.88 -6.81 -3.24
CA TYR A 17 -8.29 -7.65 -4.29
C TYR A 17 -6.91 -8.20 -3.87
N VAL A 18 -5.99 -7.33 -3.43
CA VAL A 18 -4.64 -7.73 -3.00
C VAL A 18 -4.69 -8.71 -1.82
N ARG A 19 -5.62 -8.52 -0.87
CA ARG A 19 -5.83 -9.44 0.26
C ARG A 19 -6.44 -10.78 -0.16
N GLY A 20 -7.23 -10.80 -1.23
CA GLY A 20 -7.84 -12.00 -1.80
C GLY A 20 -6.88 -12.84 -2.65
N LEU A 21 -5.71 -12.31 -3.02
CA LEU A 21 -4.73 -13.05 -3.81
C LEU A 21 -4.19 -14.27 -3.04
N PRO A 22 -4.04 -15.44 -3.70
CA PRO A 22 -3.52 -16.63 -3.05
C PRO A 22 -2.08 -16.42 -2.60
N LYS A 23 -1.83 -16.61 -1.31
CA LYS A 23 -0.48 -16.53 -0.70
C LYS A 23 0.41 -17.63 -1.30
N GLY A 24 1.51 -17.24 -1.95
CA GLY A 24 2.49 -18.17 -2.56
C GLY A 24 2.39 -18.32 -4.09
N LYS A 25 1.29 -17.90 -4.72
CA LYS A 25 1.17 -17.73 -6.18
C LYS A 25 0.85 -16.29 -6.59
N SER A 26 0.98 -15.37 -5.65
CA SER A 26 0.72 -13.96 -5.93
C SER A 26 1.67 -13.50 -7.05
N PRO A 27 1.18 -12.80 -8.09
CA PRO A 27 2.03 -12.21 -9.12
C PRO A 27 2.89 -11.04 -8.58
N ILE A 28 2.72 -10.68 -7.31
CA ILE A 28 3.36 -9.56 -6.63
C ILE A 28 4.65 -10.05 -5.96
N SER A 29 5.79 -9.49 -6.37
CA SER A 29 7.08 -9.73 -5.72
C SER A 29 7.11 -9.22 -4.27
N THR A 30 8.00 -9.75 -3.44
CA THR A 30 8.18 -9.29 -2.05
C THR A 30 8.47 -7.78 -1.96
N SER A 31 9.24 -7.23 -2.89
CA SER A 31 9.50 -5.78 -2.96
C SER A 31 8.22 -4.98 -3.18
N LYS A 32 7.36 -5.40 -4.12
CA LYS A 32 6.08 -4.76 -4.38
C LYS A 32 5.11 -4.93 -3.21
N GLN A 33 5.16 -6.06 -2.49
CA GLN A 33 4.36 -6.24 -1.26
C GLN A 33 4.74 -5.21 -0.18
N LEU A 34 6.03 -4.87 -0.04
CA LEU A 34 6.47 -3.81 0.87
C LEU A 34 5.98 -2.42 0.41
N ASP A 35 6.02 -2.16 -0.90
CA ASP A 35 5.50 -0.91 -1.48
C ASP A 35 3.98 -0.74 -1.29
N PHE A 36 3.21 -1.82 -1.43
CA PHE A 36 1.78 -1.83 -1.11
C PHE A 36 1.57 -1.61 0.38
N TYR A 37 2.35 -2.27 1.23
CA TYR A 37 2.24 -2.12 2.68
C TYR A 37 2.51 -0.67 3.12
N SER A 38 3.59 -0.04 2.64
CA SER A 38 3.95 1.33 3.02
C SER A 38 2.86 2.33 2.65
N ARG A 39 2.34 2.25 1.41
CA ARG A 39 1.25 3.12 0.93
C ARG A 39 -0.06 2.85 1.66
N PHE A 40 -0.37 1.58 1.94
CA PHE A 40 -1.53 1.23 2.75
C PHE A 40 -1.46 1.86 4.15
N LYS A 41 -0.30 1.79 4.82
CA LYS A 41 -0.09 2.43 6.13
C LYS A 41 -0.17 3.95 6.05
N GLN A 42 0.41 4.56 5.02
CA GLN A 42 0.33 6.00 4.79
C GLN A 42 -1.12 6.47 4.56
N ALA A 43 -1.88 5.76 3.72
CA ALA A 43 -3.27 6.07 3.41
C ALA A 43 -4.22 5.91 4.61
N THR A 44 -4.00 4.88 5.44
CA THR A 44 -4.92 4.54 6.54
C THR A 44 -4.58 5.23 7.85
N ILE A 45 -3.30 5.31 8.19
CA ILE A 45 -2.85 5.80 9.49
C ILE A 45 -2.26 7.20 9.33
N GLY A 46 -1.43 7.43 8.32
CA GLY A 46 -0.76 8.70 8.07
C GLY A 46 0.75 8.55 7.96
N THR A 47 1.50 9.63 8.17
CA THR A 47 2.95 9.64 7.94
C THR A 47 3.70 8.71 8.91
N CYS A 48 4.75 8.06 8.42
CA CYS A 48 5.64 7.24 9.27
C CYS A 48 6.35 8.09 10.34
N ALA A 49 6.59 9.37 10.07
CA ALA A 49 7.20 10.27 11.05
C ALA A 49 6.32 10.46 12.29
N GLU A 50 5.00 10.52 12.12
CA GLU A 50 4.04 10.72 13.21
C GLU A 50 3.59 9.40 13.84
N HIS A 51 3.44 8.33 13.04
CA HIS A 51 2.79 7.09 13.47
C HIS A 51 3.69 5.84 13.42
N GLY A 52 4.90 5.95 12.86
CA GLY A 52 5.81 4.82 12.66
C GLY A 52 6.61 4.42 13.91
N GLY A 53 6.63 5.26 14.95
CA GLY A 53 7.39 5.01 16.17
C GLY A 53 8.90 4.89 15.92
N SER A 54 9.60 4.26 16.86
CA SER A 54 11.05 4.03 16.75
C SER A 54 11.38 3.01 15.66
N GLN A 55 12.50 3.25 14.97
CA GLN A 55 12.99 2.35 13.93
C GLN A 55 13.25 0.94 14.50
N PRO A 56 12.73 -0.13 13.85
CA PRO A 56 12.99 -1.50 14.27
C PRO A 56 14.47 -1.88 14.21
N TRP A 57 14.86 -2.84 15.03
CA TRP A 57 16.24 -3.36 15.06
C TRP A 57 16.59 -4.08 13.76
N ALA A 58 17.86 -4.01 13.36
CA ALA A 58 18.34 -4.60 12.10
C ALA A 58 18.14 -6.13 12.03
N VAL A 59 18.14 -6.82 13.17
CA VAL A 59 17.85 -8.26 13.26
C VAL A 59 16.40 -8.58 12.87
N GLN A 60 15.47 -7.63 13.01
CA GLN A 60 14.07 -7.77 12.62
C GLN A 60 13.89 -7.38 11.14
N VAL A 61 14.51 -8.15 10.24
CA VAL A 61 14.65 -7.82 8.81
C VAL A 61 13.32 -7.41 8.15
N GLU A 62 12.24 -8.18 8.37
CA GLU A 62 10.93 -7.88 7.78
C GLU A 62 10.30 -6.61 8.34
N ALA A 63 10.32 -6.45 9.68
CA ALA A 63 9.77 -5.27 10.33
C ALA A 63 10.55 -4.01 9.95
N ARG A 64 11.87 -4.13 9.87
CA ARG A 64 12.77 -3.06 9.43
C ARG A 64 12.50 -2.67 7.98
N ALA A 65 12.37 -3.64 7.07
CA ALA A 65 12.06 -3.37 5.67
C ALA A 65 10.70 -2.68 5.50
N LYS A 66 9.67 -3.12 6.25
CA LYS A 66 8.35 -2.48 6.28
C LYS A 66 8.41 -1.04 6.78
N TRP A 67 9.15 -0.80 7.87
CA TRP A 67 9.31 0.54 8.44
C TRP A 67 10.10 1.46 7.52
N ASP A 68 11.21 0.97 6.94
CA ASP A 68 12.04 1.75 6.02
C ASP A 68 11.25 2.11 4.75
N ALA A 69 10.46 1.18 4.21
CA ALA A 69 9.57 1.45 3.07
C ALA A 69 8.50 2.50 3.40
N TRP A 70 7.92 2.46 4.61
CA TRP A 70 6.96 3.46 5.06
C TRP A 70 7.63 4.82 5.31
N LYS A 71 8.82 4.83 5.91
CA LYS A 71 9.57 6.07 6.15
C LYS A 71 10.00 6.75 4.86
N LYS A 72 10.32 5.98 3.81
CA LYS A 72 10.71 6.49 2.49
C LYS A 72 9.59 7.31 1.81
N LEU A 73 8.33 7.08 2.15
CA LEU A 73 7.21 7.87 1.61
C LEU A 73 7.17 9.31 2.15
N GLY A 74 7.85 9.59 3.27
CA GLY A 74 7.94 10.93 3.84
C GLY A 74 6.55 11.52 4.17
N ASP A 75 6.33 12.73 3.67
CA ASP A 75 5.15 13.55 3.94
C ASP A 75 4.01 13.34 2.92
N MET A 76 4.06 12.24 2.17
CA MET A 76 3.03 11.87 1.20
C MET A 76 1.63 11.90 1.84
N SER A 77 0.68 12.59 1.20
CA SER A 77 -0.67 12.70 1.73
C SER A 77 -1.43 11.37 1.64
N ARG A 78 -2.51 11.23 2.43
CA ARG A 78 -3.35 10.02 2.41
C ARG A 78 -3.94 9.76 1.03
N ASP A 79 -4.43 10.81 0.38
CA ASP A 79 -5.02 10.74 -0.98
C ASP A 79 -3.98 10.32 -2.03
N GLU A 80 -2.77 10.89 -2.00
CA GLU A 80 -1.69 10.48 -2.90
C GLU A 80 -1.29 9.02 -2.67
N ALA A 81 -1.18 8.58 -1.41
CA ALA A 81 -0.86 7.20 -1.09
C ALA A 81 -1.92 6.21 -1.63
N MET A 82 -3.20 6.58 -1.56
CA MET A 82 -4.29 5.79 -2.14
C MET A 82 -4.21 5.72 -3.68
N LYS A 83 -4.00 6.87 -4.34
CA LYS A 83 -3.87 6.94 -5.81
C LYS A 83 -2.70 6.10 -6.31
N GLU A 84 -1.55 6.24 -5.67
CA GLU A 84 -0.34 5.47 -5.95
C GLU A 84 -0.55 3.97 -5.73
N TYR A 85 -1.25 3.58 -4.66
CA TYR A 85 -1.58 2.17 -4.40
C TYR A 85 -2.41 1.56 -5.53
N VAL A 86 -3.44 2.27 -5.96
CA VAL A 86 -4.34 1.84 -7.06
C VAL A 86 -3.59 1.80 -8.40
N SER A 87 -2.75 2.81 -8.67
CA SER A 87 -1.90 2.87 -9.86
C SER A 87 -0.96 1.67 -9.93
N MET A 88 -0.23 1.40 -8.84
CA MET A 88 0.68 0.25 -8.75
C MET A 88 -0.03 -1.09 -8.93
N LEU A 89 -1.23 -1.25 -8.36
CA LEU A 89 -2.01 -2.47 -8.56
C LEU A 89 -2.42 -2.64 -10.02
N THR A 90 -2.79 -1.53 -10.68
CA THR A 90 -3.14 -1.53 -12.10
C THR A 90 -1.96 -1.93 -12.98
N GLU A 91 -0.75 -1.51 -12.63
CA GLU A 91 0.48 -1.94 -13.34
C GLU A 91 0.75 -3.43 -13.15
N VAL A 92 0.62 -3.94 -11.93
CA VAL A 92 0.94 -5.34 -11.60
C VAL A 92 -0.14 -6.30 -12.09
N SER A 93 -1.40 -5.88 -12.06
CA SER A 93 -2.55 -6.72 -12.39
C SER A 93 -3.62 -5.89 -13.08
N PRO A 94 -3.46 -5.48 -14.35
CA PRO A 94 -4.41 -4.57 -15.02
C PRO A 94 -5.86 -5.07 -15.05
N LYS A 95 -6.07 -6.38 -14.89
CA LYS A 95 -7.37 -7.04 -14.81
C LYS A 95 -8.00 -7.06 -13.41
N TRP A 96 -7.37 -6.45 -12.41
CA TRP A 96 -7.87 -6.46 -11.03
C TRP A 96 -9.25 -5.81 -10.88
N ARG A 97 -9.59 -4.86 -11.77
CA ARG A 97 -10.91 -4.22 -11.85
C ARG A 97 -11.98 -5.08 -12.55
N GLU A 98 -11.60 -6.06 -13.38
CA GLU A 98 -12.56 -6.88 -14.14
C GLU A 98 -13.28 -7.92 -13.25
N GLY A 99 -12.74 -8.23 -12.07
CA GLY A 99 -13.34 -9.16 -11.11
C GLY A 99 -14.21 -8.51 -10.04
N ILE A 100 -14.42 -7.18 -10.11
CA ILE A 100 -15.23 -6.42 -9.16
C ILE A 100 -16.55 -6.07 -9.85
N ASN A 101 -17.48 -7.04 -9.93
CA ASN A 101 -18.84 -6.86 -10.44
C ASN A 101 -19.86 -7.42 -9.46
#